data_AF-A0A958I7D3-F1
#
_entry.id   AF-A0A958I7D3-F1
#
_cell.length_a   1.000
_cell.length_b   1.000
_cell.length_c   1.000
_cell.angle_alpha   90.00
_cell.angle_beta   90.00
_cell.angle_gamma   90.00
#
_symmetry.space_group_name_H-M   'P 1'
#
loop_
_entity.id
_entity.type
_entity.pdbx_description
1 polymer ?
#
loop_
_entity_poly.entity_id
_entity_poly.type
_entity_poly.pdbx_seq_one_letter_code
_entity_poly.pdbx_strand_id
1 'polypeptide(L)'
;MLTIDPYKKIEFVEDIQTDLICTTLFEDLGAPKGIAGMVDWRLNGFISQNIVNQKVLGVFRESTLIPLGPPFSSNRLCIFGLGSWRSYNALQLKRLLPKIVQTMMQIKPTSCLVCIPRLLKESYKEETQEIISDFFATFEMPMQIEIQITPIA
;
A
#
# COMPACT_ATOMS: atom_id res chain seq x y z
N MET A 1 14.98 -2.97 10.38
CA MET A 1 14.95 -1.52 10.69
C MET A 1 13.74 -0.91 10.00
N LEU A 2 12.88 -0.21 10.75
CA LEU A 2 11.71 0.50 10.22
C LEU A 2 12.14 1.91 9.79
N THR A 3 11.72 2.33 8.60
CA THR A 3 11.91 3.70 8.12
C THR A 3 10.57 4.24 7.64
N ILE A 4 10.14 5.38 8.18
CA ILE A 4 8.92 6.05 7.76
C ILE A 4 9.34 7.34 7.07
N ASP A 5 9.10 7.43 5.75
CA ASP A 5 9.32 8.65 4.98
C ASP A 5 7.99 9.10 4.37
N PRO A 6 7.29 10.04 5.03
CA PRO A 6 5.98 10.48 4.62
C PRO A 6 5.97 11.29 3.32
N TYR A 7 7.12 11.71 2.79
CA TYR A 7 7.19 12.62 1.64
C TYR A 7 8.18 12.19 0.56
N LYS A 8 8.74 10.97 0.65
CA LYS A 8 9.58 10.42 -0.42
C LYS A 8 8.81 10.43 -1.73
N LYS A 9 9.30 11.23 -2.67
CA LYS A 9 8.78 11.24 -4.03
C LYS A 9 9.35 10.03 -4.76
N ILE A 10 8.47 9.15 -5.22
CA ILE A 10 8.85 8.05 -6.11
C ILE A 10 8.60 8.52 -7.54
N GLU A 11 9.68 8.62 -8.32
CA GLU A 11 9.58 9.02 -9.73
C GLU A 11 9.36 7.83 -10.65
N PHE A 12 10.07 6.73 -10.39
CA PHE A 12 9.98 5.49 -11.14
C PHE A 12 9.73 4.32 -10.19
N VAL A 13 8.68 3.54 -10.47
CA VAL A 13 8.27 2.40 -9.63
C VAL A 13 9.17 1.19 -9.86
N GLU A 14 9.87 1.17 -11.00
CA GLU A 14 10.85 0.16 -11.39
C GLU A 14 12.09 0.17 -10.50
N ASP A 15 12.45 1.34 -9.98
CA ASP A 15 13.67 1.55 -9.22
C ASP A 15 13.51 1.17 -7.74
N ILE A 16 12.31 0.77 -7.33
CA ILE A 16 12.03 0.34 -5.96
C ILE A 16 12.73 -1.00 -5.70
N GLN A 17 13.83 -0.95 -4.95
CA GLN A 17 14.66 -2.10 -4.57
C GLN A 17 14.10 -2.82 -3.33
N THR A 18 12.89 -3.38 -3.45
CA THR A 18 12.26 -4.18 -2.39
C THR A 18 11.72 -5.49 -2.92
N ASP A 19 11.68 -6.53 -2.12
CA ASP A 19 11.09 -7.80 -2.56
C ASP A 19 9.56 -7.70 -2.73
N LEU A 20 8.88 -7.02 -1.80
CA LEU A 20 7.43 -6.82 -1.84
C LEU A 20 7.04 -5.35 -1.71
N ILE A 21 6.28 -4.84 -2.68
CA ILE A 21 5.57 -3.58 -2.57
C ILE A 21 4.16 -3.86 -2.03
N CYS A 22 3.76 -3.20 -0.95
CA CYS A 22 2.40 -3.18 -0.44
C CYS A 22 1.76 -1.83 -0.81
N THR A 23 0.67 -1.85 -1.55
CA THR A 23 -0.09 -0.65 -1.93
C THR A 23 -1.56 -0.82 -1.60
N THR A 24 -2.36 0.20 -1.88
CA THR A 24 -3.77 0.23 -1.50
C THR A 24 -4.68 0.65 -2.65
N LEU A 25 -5.95 0.23 -2.58
CA LEU A 25 -7.01 0.65 -3.48
C LEU A 25 -8.28 1.02 -2.70
N PHE A 26 -8.96 2.06 -3.17
CA PHE A 26 -10.31 2.38 -2.74
C PHE A 26 -11.32 1.74 -3.67
N GLU A 27 -12.45 1.33 -3.11
CA GLU A 27 -13.54 0.66 -3.82
C GLU A 27 -14.22 1.58 -4.86
N ASP A 28 -14.26 2.88 -4.59
CA ASP A 28 -15.11 3.86 -5.27
C ASP A 28 -14.33 4.99 -5.98
N LEU A 29 -13.01 4.86 -6.15
CA LEU A 29 -12.19 5.81 -6.93
C LEU A 29 -11.95 5.40 -8.40
N GLY A 30 -12.48 4.24 -8.82
CA GLY A 30 -12.51 3.77 -10.21
C GLY A 30 -11.16 3.31 -10.78
N ALA A 31 -10.16 4.20 -10.78
CA ALA A 31 -8.81 3.92 -11.29
C ALA A 31 -7.79 3.81 -10.13
N PRO A 32 -6.81 2.89 -10.21
CA PRO A 32 -5.68 2.84 -9.29
C PRO A 32 -4.95 4.18 -9.20
N LYS A 33 -4.57 4.58 -7.99
CA LYS A 33 -3.83 5.83 -7.71
C LYS A 33 -2.49 5.52 -7.02
N GLY A 34 -1.62 6.52 -6.94
CA GLY A 34 -0.30 6.38 -6.32
C GLY A 34 0.50 5.23 -6.94
N ILE A 35 1.16 4.43 -6.10
CA ILE A 35 1.99 3.31 -6.55
C ILE A 35 1.19 2.25 -7.31
N ALA A 36 -0.05 1.96 -6.90
CA ALA A 36 -0.92 1.06 -7.66
C ALA A 36 -1.14 1.56 -9.10
N GLY A 37 -1.35 2.87 -9.29
CA GLY A 37 -1.49 3.50 -10.60
C GLY A 37 -0.20 3.49 -11.42
N MET A 38 0.96 3.73 -10.78
CA MET A 38 2.26 3.67 -11.46
C MET A 38 2.58 2.25 -11.94
N VAL A 39 2.33 1.23 -11.10
CA VAL A 39 2.48 -0.17 -11.50
C VAL A 39 1.50 -0.52 -12.60
N ASP A 40 0.23 -0.12 -12.46
CA ASP A 40 -0.81 -0.41 -13.46
C ASP A 40 -0.45 0.15 -14.83
N TRP A 41 0.08 1.37 -14.89
CA TRP A 41 0.56 1.98 -16.13
C TRP A 41 1.65 1.13 -16.79
N ARG A 42 2.61 0.65 -16.00
CA ARG A 42 3.71 -0.20 -16.50
C ARG A 42 3.26 -1.62 -16.86
N LEU A 43 2.17 -2.09 -16.27
CA LEU A 43 1.51 -3.34 -16.61
C LEU A 43 0.41 -3.16 -17.67
N ASN A 44 0.39 -2.05 -18.41
CA ASN A 44 -0.58 -1.77 -19.49
C ASN A 44 -2.05 -1.91 -19.03
N GLY A 45 -2.37 -1.42 -17.84
CA GLY A 45 -3.74 -1.41 -17.31
C GLY A 45 -4.18 -2.74 -16.70
N PHE A 46 -3.27 -3.66 -16.38
CA PHE A 46 -3.60 -4.96 -15.80
C PHE A 46 -4.48 -4.88 -14.54
N ILE A 47 -4.14 -4.00 -13.58
CA ILE A 47 -4.90 -3.82 -12.35
C ILE A 47 -6.26 -3.20 -12.69
N SER A 48 -6.29 -2.16 -13.52
CA SER A 48 -7.55 -1.54 -13.99
C SER A 48 -8.47 -2.54 -14.67
N GLN A 49 -7.94 -3.42 -15.52
CA GLN A 49 -8.71 -4.46 -16.19
C GLN A 49 -9.26 -5.49 -15.21
N ASN A 50 -8.51 -5.81 -14.14
CA ASN A 50 -9.00 -6.68 -13.07
C ASN A 50 -10.08 -6.00 -12.20
N ILE A 51 -10.04 -4.67 -12.05
CA ILE A 51 -11.14 -3.90 -11.42
C ILE A 51 -12.40 -3.98 -12.29
N VAL A 52 -12.28 -3.69 -13.59
CA VAL A 52 -13.41 -3.79 -14.54
C VAL A 52 -14.01 -5.20 -14.56
N ASN A 53 -13.16 -6.23 -14.48
CA ASN A 53 -13.58 -7.62 -14.44
C ASN A 53 -14.03 -8.11 -13.05
N GLN A 54 -14.15 -7.22 -12.06
CA GLN A 54 -14.56 -7.54 -10.68
C GLN A 54 -13.69 -8.58 -9.97
N LYS A 55 -12.41 -8.69 -10.36
CA LYS A 55 -11.41 -9.56 -9.72
C LYS A 55 -10.62 -8.85 -8.63
N VAL A 56 -10.56 -7.53 -8.68
CA VAL A 56 -9.98 -6.67 -7.64
C VAL A 56 -11.00 -5.58 -7.34
N LEU A 57 -11.52 -5.53 -6.11
CA LEU A 57 -12.67 -4.67 -5.79
C LEU A 57 -12.30 -3.45 -4.94
N GLY A 58 -11.16 -3.48 -4.25
CA GLY A 58 -10.79 -2.46 -3.27
C GLY A 58 -11.60 -2.55 -1.97
N VAL A 59 -12.29 -3.66 -1.73
CA VAL A 59 -13.13 -3.86 -0.53
C VAL A 59 -12.26 -3.90 0.72
N PHE A 60 -12.74 -3.36 1.84
CA PHE A 60 -11.96 -3.26 3.06
C PHE A 60 -11.35 -4.62 3.48
N ARG A 61 -10.02 -4.65 3.65
CA ARG A 61 -9.19 -5.83 3.98
C ARG A 61 -9.07 -6.90 2.89
N GLU A 62 -9.58 -6.64 1.68
CA GLU A 62 -9.19 -7.41 0.50
C GLU A 62 -7.66 -7.38 0.36
N SER A 63 -7.07 -8.49 -0.10
CA SER A 63 -5.64 -8.59 -0.35
C SER A 63 -5.39 -9.36 -1.63
N THR A 64 -4.77 -8.71 -2.62
CA THR A 64 -4.46 -9.29 -3.93
C THR A 64 -2.96 -9.28 -4.15
N LEU A 65 -2.38 -10.44 -4.42
CA LEU A 65 -0.96 -10.59 -4.71
C LEU A 65 -0.73 -10.74 -6.22
N ILE A 66 0.16 -9.93 -6.78
CA ILE A 66 0.51 -9.90 -8.19
C ILE A 66 2.03 -10.14 -8.29
N PRO A 67 2.49 -11.16 -9.04
CA PRO A 67 3.90 -11.30 -9.34
C PRO A 67 4.34 -10.16 -10.27
N LEU A 68 5.49 -9.58 -9.98
CA LEU A 68 6.15 -8.62 -10.84
C LEU A 68 7.35 -9.29 -11.52
N GLY A 69 7.68 -8.82 -12.71
CA GLY A 69 8.88 -9.20 -13.45
C GLY A 69 9.53 -7.96 -14.05
N PRO A 70 10.47 -8.11 -14.99
CA PRO A 70 11.03 -6.96 -15.70
C PRO A 70 9.92 -6.05 -16.28
N PRO A 71 10.00 -4.72 -16.15
CA PRO A 71 11.18 -3.94 -15.73
C PRO A 71 11.29 -3.65 -14.22
N PHE A 72 10.42 -4.21 -13.38
CA PHE A 72 10.45 -3.93 -11.95
C PHE A 72 11.66 -4.57 -11.26
N SER A 73 12.35 -3.82 -10.41
CA SER A 73 13.34 -4.39 -9.47
C SER A 73 12.69 -5.14 -8.32
N SER A 74 11.41 -4.85 -8.04
CA SER A 74 10.60 -5.57 -7.07
C SER A 74 10.00 -6.84 -7.66
N ASN A 75 9.88 -7.90 -6.85
CA ASN A 75 9.39 -9.21 -7.32
C ASN A 75 7.87 -9.33 -7.23
N ARG A 76 7.23 -8.60 -6.31
CA ARG A 76 5.83 -8.81 -5.96
C ARG A 76 5.15 -7.50 -5.59
N LEU A 77 3.87 -7.38 -5.96
CA LEU A 77 2.96 -6.33 -5.50
C LEU A 77 1.82 -6.97 -4.71
N CYS A 78 1.58 -6.51 -3.49
CA CYS A 78 0.38 -6.82 -2.72
C CYS A 78 -0.50 -5.57 -2.61
N ILE A 79 -1.75 -5.69 -3.06
CA ILE A 79 -2.73 -4.61 -3.03
C ILE A 79 -3.71 -4.88 -1.89
N PHE A 80 -3.93 -3.89 -1.02
CA PHE A 80 -4.91 -3.97 0.05
C PHE A 80 -6.11 -3.06 -0.23
N GLY A 81 -7.32 -3.60 -0.10
CA GLY A 81 -8.53 -2.80 -0.23
C GLY A 81 -8.82 -1.98 1.03
N LEU A 82 -9.15 -0.70 0.83
CA LEU A 82 -9.49 0.27 1.87
C LEU A 82 -11.00 0.44 2.07
N GLY A 83 -11.82 -0.13 1.18
CA GLY A 83 -13.25 0.14 1.09
C GLY A 83 -13.52 1.52 0.49
N SER A 84 -14.69 2.09 0.79
CA SER A 84 -15.07 3.43 0.33
C SER A 84 -14.12 4.52 0.85
N TRP A 85 -13.70 5.43 -0.03
CA TRP A 85 -12.85 6.57 0.29
C TRP A 85 -13.47 7.48 1.36
N ARG A 86 -14.81 7.57 1.37
CA ARG A 86 -15.56 8.38 2.36
C ARG A 86 -15.53 7.80 3.77
N SER A 87 -15.32 6.49 3.88
CA SER A 87 -15.20 5.80 5.17
C SER A 87 -13.77 5.81 5.72
N TYR A 88 -12.79 6.26 4.93
CA TYR A 88 -11.37 6.23 5.30
C TYR A 88 -11.04 7.19 6.44
N ASN A 89 -10.67 6.60 7.58
CA ASN A 89 -10.39 7.30 8.83
C ASN A 89 -9.37 6.53 9.69
N ALA A 90 -8.96 7.14 10.80
CA ALA A 90 -8.02 6.55 11.76
C ALA A 90 -8.41 5.13 12.23
N LEU A 91 -9.69 4.87 12.50
CA LEU A 91 -10.15 3.55 12.93
C LEU A 91 -9.98 2.49 11.83
N GLN A 92 -10.30 2.83 10.58
CA GLN A 92 -10.06 1.92 9.46
C GLN A 92 -8.56 1.65 9.28
N LEU A 93 -7.71 2.67 9.36
CA LEU A 93 -6.26 2.50 9.27
C LEU A 93 -5.73 1.58 10.38
N LYS A 94 -6.11 1.82 11.65
CA LYS A 94 -5.76 0.96 12.79
C LYS A 94 -6.21 -0.50 12.61
N ARG A 95 -7.31 -0.74 11.90
CA ARG A 95 -7.82 -2.09 11.59
C ARG A 95 -7.15 -2.71 10.36
N LEU A 96 -6.61 -1.90 9.45
CA LEU A 96 -5.90 -2.35 8.26
C LEU A 96 -4.47 -2.78 8.57
N LEU A 97 -3.76 -2.02 9.40
CA LEU A 97 -2.34 -2.27 9.72
C LEU A 97 -2.06 -3.71 10.20
N PRO A 98 -2.85 -4.32 11.11
CA PRO A 98 -2.69 -5.74 11.47
C PRO A 98 -2.85 -6.69 10.28
N LYS A 99 -3.78 -6.39 9.35
CA LYS A 99 -3.98 -7.21 8.15
C LYS A 99 -2.78 -7.11 7.20
N ILE A 100 -2.17 -5.94 7.05
CA ILE A 100 -0.95 -5.75 6.26
C ILE A 100 0.19 -6.59 6.86
N VAL A 101 0.46 -6.44 8.16
CA VAL A 101 1.52 -7.19 8.84
C VAL A 101 1.27 -8.70 8.77
N GLN A 102 0.05 -9.16 9.08
CA GLN A 102 -0.30 -10.58 8.98
C GLN A 102 -0.04 -11.14 7.58
N THR A 103 -0.41 -10.38 6.54
CA THR A 103 -0.22 -10.79 5.15
C THR A 103 1.27 -10.83 4.79
N MET A 104 2.05 -9.81 5.20
CA MET A 104 3.51 -9.79 5.01
C MET A 104 4.18 -10.98 5.69
N MET A 105 3.78 -11.32 6.93
CA MET A 105 4.34 -12.45 7.67
C MET A 105 4.04 -13.81 7.01
N GLN A 106 2.94 -13.93 6.27
CA GLN A 106 2.61 -15.12 5.48
C GLN A 106 3.41 -15.16 4.18
N ILE A 107 3.58 -14.02 3.51
CA ILE A 107 4.34 -13.88 2.26
C ILE A 107 5.85 -14.07 2.49
N LYS A 108 6.33 -13.74 3.70
CA LYS A 108 7.73 -13.80 4.15
C LYS A 108 8.71 -13.11 3.18
N PRO A 109 8.50 -11.83 2.84
CA PRO A 109 9.43 -11.11 1.99
C PRO A 109 10.73 -10.74 2.72
N THR A 110 11.80 -10.54 1.96
CA THR A 110 13.11 -10.14 2.52
C THR A 110 13.18 -8.64 2.81
N SER A 111 12.42 -7.83 2.09
CA SER A 111 12.25 -6.39 2.32
C SER A 111 10.91 -5.90 1.78
N CYS A 112 10.38 -4.83 2.38
CA CYS A 112 9.09 -4.27 1.99
C CYS A 112 9.07 -2.76 1.87
N LEU A 113 8.35 -2.27 0.87
CA LEU A 113 7.79 -0.92 0.85
C LEU A 113 6.29 -1.00 1.14
N VAL A 114 5.77 -0.17 2.03
CA VAL A 114 4.33 -0.09 2.35
C VAL A 114 3.84 1.33 2.06
N CYS A 115 2.94 1.46 1.09
CA CYS A 115 2.37 2.74 0.67
C CYS A 115 0.95 2.88 1.22
N ILE A 116 0.74 3.87 2.08
CA ILE A 116 -0.53 4.13 2.76
C ILE A 116 -1.01 5.55 2.41
N PRO A 117 -2.29 5.75 2.08
CA PRO A 117 -2.82 7.09 1.85
C PRO A 117 -2.97 7.86 3.17
N ARG A 118 -2.70 9.16 3.16
CA ARG A 118 -2.95 10.04 4.30
C ARG A 118 -4.42 10.14 4.62
N LEU A 119 -4.75 10.35 5.89
CA LEU A 119 -6.12 10.65 6.31
C LEU A 119 -6.60 11.99 5.72
N LEU A 120 -7.89 12.06 5.36
CA LEU A 120 -8.48 13.11 4.51
C LEU A 120 -8.75 14.44 5.22
N LYS A 121 -8.98 14.42 6.53
CA LYS A 121 -9.35 15.64 7.26
C LYS A 121 -8.08 16.44 7.62
N GLU A 122 -8.12 17.76 7.48
CA GLU A 122 -6.92 18.64 7.57
C GLU A 122 -6.16 18.56 8.89
N SER A 123 -6.83 18.19 9.98
CA SER A 123 -6.24 18.04 11.32
C SER A 123 -5.36 16.78 11.52
N TYR A 124 -5.15 15.95 10.49
CA TYR A 124 -4.67 14.56 10.67
C TYR A 124 -3.44 14.16 9.84
N LYS A 125 -2.66 15.14 9.34
CA LYS A 125 -1.37 14.81 8.72
C LYS A 125 -0.43 14.13 9.73
N GLU A 126 -0.31 14.70 10.93
CA GLU A 126 0.45 14.13 12.04
C GLU A 126 -0.18 12.81 12.52
N GLU A 127 -1.51 12.75 12.60
CA GLU A 127 -2.23 11.56 13.08
C GLU A 127 -1.96 10.31 12.23
N THR A 128 -1.82 10.42 10.90
CA THR A 128 -1.52 9.23 10.06
C THR A 128 -0.15 8.65 10.40
N GLN A 129 0.86 9.51 10.51
CA GLN A 129 2.23 9.09 10.82
C GLN A 129 2.33 8.54 12.24
N GLU A 130 1.69 9.18 13.21
CA GLU A 130 1.62 8.72 14.60
C GLU A 130 0.98 7.33 14.69
N ILE A 131 -0.19 7.12 14.08
CA ILE A 131 -0.87 5.82 14.08
C ILE A 131 0.03 4.71 13.54
N ILE A 132 0.72 4.98 12.44
CA ILE A 132 1.63 4.00 11.82
C ILE A 132 2.84 3.75 12.72
N SER A 133 3.45 4.81 13.23
CA SER A 133 4.65 4.73 14.07
C SER A 133 4.36 3.96 15.35
N ASP A 134 3.29 4.31 16.06
CA ASP A 134 2.84 3.64 17.29
C ASP A 134 2.55 2.18 17.05
N PHE A 135 1.88 1.87 15.93
CA PHE A 135 1.57 0.49 15.59
C PHE A 135 2.84 -0.33 15.36
N PHE A 136 3.76 0.13 14.51
CA PHE A 136 4.98 -0.61 14.21
C PHE A 136 6.00 -0.61 15.35
N ALA A 137 5.95 0.36 16.28
CA ALA A 137 6.79 0.37 17.49
C ALA A 137 6.51 -0.85 18.41
N THR A 138 5.35 -1.48 18.28
CA THR A 138 4.99 -2.67 19.06
C THR A 138 5.51 -3.99 18.48
N PHE A 139 6.16 -3.97 17.31
CA PHE A 139 6.61 -5.18 16.61
C PHE A 139 8.10 -5.13 16.27
N GLU A 140 8.80 -6.24 16.54
CA GLU A 140 10.08 -6.53 15.91
C GLU A 140 9.83 -7.20 14.55
N MET A 141 10.06 -6.47 13.48
CA MET A 141 9.84 -6.99 12.13
C MET A 141 11.07 -7.76 11.65
N PRO A 142 10.90 -8.98 11.11
CA PRO A 142 12.01 -9.83 10.66
C PRO A 142 12.65 -9.35 9.35
N MET A 143 12.17 -8.23 8.80
CA MET A 143 12.63 -7.65 7.55
C MET A 143 12.81 -6.12 7.67
N GLN A 144 13.45 -5.52 6.68
CA GLN A 144 13.42 -4.08 6.50
C GLN A 144 12.06 -3.66 5.95
N ILE A 145 11.50 -2.60 6.54
CA ILE A 145 10.23 -2.01 6.09
C ILE A 145 10.43 -0.53 5.91
N GLU A 146 10.16 -0.07 4.69
CA GLU A 146 9.99 1.33 4.37
C GLU A 146 8.49 1.63 4.29
N ILE A 147 8.04 2.70 4.92
CA ILE A 147 6.64 3.14 4.85
C ILE A 147 6.60 4.51 4.20
N GLN A 148 5.79 4.61 3.16
CA GLN A 148 5.50 5.85 2.45
C GLN A 148 4.06 6.26 2.71
N ILE A 149 3.87 7.51 3.14
CA ILE A 149 2.54 8.12 3.23
C ILE A 149 2.30 8.91 1.95
N THR A 150 1.15 8.69 1.31
CA THR A 150 0.83 9.30 0.01
C THR A 150 -0.43 10.14 0.09
N PRO A 151 -0.58 11.22 -0.69
CA PRO A 151 -1.86 11.89 -0.80
C PRO A 151 -2.89 10.94 -1.41
N ILE A 152 -4.13 11.03 -0.95
CA ILE A 152 -5.27 10.56 -1.74
C ILE A 152 -5.37 11.56 -2.88
N ALA A 153 -5.13 11.08 -4.11
CA ALA A 153 -5.08 11.90 -5.31
C ALA A 153 -6.30 12.81 -5.47
#